data_AF-A0A3D3EVX2-F1
#
_entry.id   AF-A0A3D3EVX2-F1
#
_cell.length_a   1.000
_cell.length_b   1.000
_cell.length_c   1.000
_cell.angle_alpha   90.00
_cell.angle_beta   90.00
_cell.angle_gamma   90.00
#
_symmetry.space_group_name_H-M   'P 1'
#
loop_
_entity.id
_entity.type
_entity.pdbx_description
1 polymer ?
#
loop_
_entity_poly.entity_id
_entity_poly.type
_entity_poly.pdbx_seq_one_letter_code
_entity_poly.pdbx_strand_id
1 'polypeptide(L)'
;MKHIYIILPLIVSFLLAGCGIKRDNPLDPHSSSILEPAYVTGLTLLSQGSGSDTRIINITWNSNSAANTDGYFVNRSMGYNNAYAIIDTVWHVDQVPVQSYIHSSANDPSVAPGEYWYKVSAFKDYPAGRLEGRRSEPKPVIVRP
;
A
#
# COMPACT_ATOMS: atom_id res chain seq x y z
N MET A 1 27.94 44.60 -30.34
CA MET A 1 26.48 44.88 -30.51
C MET A 1 25.76 43.98 -31.53
N LYS A 2 26.43 43.42 -32.56
CA LYS A 2 25.76 42.55 -33.57
C LYS A 2 25.30 41.17 -33.08
N HIS A 3 25.89 40.61 -32.02
CA HIS A 3 25.52 39.29 -31.50
C HIS A 3 24.27 39.30 -30.60
N ILE A 4 23.85 40.47 -30.11
CA ILE A 4 22.68 40.60 -29.22
C ILE A 4 21.38 40.25 -29.97
N TYR A 5 21.33 40.55 -31.26
CA TYR A 5 20.19 40.24 -32.15
C TYR A 5 20.03 38.74 -32.43
N ILE A 6 21.03 37.92 -32.12
CA ILE A 6 20.98 36.46 -32.28
C ILE A 6 20.71 35.78 -30.93
N ILE A 7 21.30 36.29 -29.85
CA ILE A 7 21.17 35.70 -28.51
C ILE A 7 19.76 35.92 -27.95
N LEU A 8 19.18 37.11 -28.14
CA LEU A 8 17.85 37.43 -27.62
C LEU A 8 16.73 36.53 -28.19
N PRO A 9 16.61 36.28 -29.52
CA PRO A 9 15.60 35.36 -30.03
C PRO A 9 15.85 33.90 -29.64
N LEU A 10 17.10 33.50 -29.41
CA LEU A 10 17.44 32.15 -28.93
C LEU A 10 16.94 31.91 -27.49
N ILE A 11 17.09 32.91 -26.61
CA ILE A 11 16.58 32.84 -25.24
C ILE A 11 15.05 32.84 -25.22
N VAL A 12 14.41 33.69 -26.04
CA VAL A 12 12.95 33.73 -26.15
C VAL A 12 12.37 32.42 -26.69
N SER A 13 13.03 31.79 -27.67
CA SER A 13 12.61 30.48 -28.17
C SER A 13 12.79 29.35 -27.14
N PHE A 14 13.83 29.39 -26.31
CA PHE A 14 13.99 28.46 -25.18
C PHE A 14 12.92 28.64 -24.10
N LEU A 15 12.52 29.87 -23.81
CA LEU A 15 11.47 30.18 -22.85
C LEU A 15 10.07 29.76 -23.35
N LEU A 16 9.81 29.89 -24.65
CA LEU A 16 8.54 29.48 -25.27
C LEU A 16 8.44 27.95 -25.49
N ALA A 17 9.57 27.25 -25.63
CA ALA A 17 9.60 25.78 -25.71
C ALA A 17 9.33 25.09 -24.36
N GLY A 18 9.30 25.83 -23.24
CA GLY A 18 9.00 25.30 -21.91
C GLY A 18 7.51 25.04 -21.64
N CYS A 19 6.60 25.42 -22.54
CA CYS A 19 5.17 25.22 -22.37
C CYS A 19 4.74 23.84 -22.85
N GLY A 20 4.69 22.89 -21.92
CA GLY A 20 4.00 21.61 -22.12
C GLY A 20 4.59 20.49 -21.30
N ILE A 21 4.59 20.61 -19.97
CA ILE A 21 4.79 19.41 -19.15
C ILE A 21 3.62 18.46 -19.48
N LYS A 22 3.94 17.27 -19.99
CA LYS A 22 2.94 16.23 -20.20
C LYS A 22 2.33 15.88 -18.85
N ARG A 23 1.06 16.27 -18.65
CA ARG A 23 0.28 15.98 -17.44
C ARG A 23 -0.41 14.62 -17.53
N ASP A 24 0.19 13.71 -18.28
CA ASP A 24 -0.25 12.35 -18.51
C ASP A 24 0.03 11.48 -17.27
N ASN A 25 0.62 12.04 -16.20
CA ASN A 25 0.81 11.34 -14.95
C ASN A 25 -0.57 11.01 -14.34
N PRO A 26 -0.92 9.71 -14.24
CA PRO A 26 -2.18 9.31 -13.61
C PRO A 26 -2.27 9.74 -12.13
N LEU A 27 -1.15 10.06 -11.50
CA LEU A 27 -1.08 10.57 -10.12
C LEU A 27 -0.97 12.09 -10.04
N ASP A 28 -1.33 12.82 -11.11
CA ASP A 28 -1.36 14.27 -11.08
C ASP A 28 -2.50 14.79 -10.16
N PRO A 29 -2.18 15.55 -9.09
CA PRO A 29 -3.16 16.01 -8.11
C PRO A 29 -4.15 17.07 -8.64
N HIS A 30 -3.88 17.66 -9.80
CA HIS A 30 -4.72 18.73 -10.37
C HIS A 30 -5.53 18.27 -11.60
N SER A 31 -5.56 16.98 -11.95
CA SER A 31 -6.30 16.50 -13.15
C SER A 31 -6.70 15.02 -13.17
N SER A 32 -6.40 14.21 -12.15
CA SER A 32 -6.70 12.77 -12.21
C SER A 32 -8.06 12.43 -11.57
N SER A 33 -8.83 11.53 -12.21
CA SER A 33 -9.99 10.87 -11.62
C SER A 33 -9.60 9.69 -10.72
N ILE A 34 -8.31 9.58 -10.39
CA ILE A 34 -7.74 8.50 -9.59
C ILE A 34 -7.87 8.90 -8.13
N LEU A 35 -8.59 8.08 -7.37
CA LEU A 35 -8.68 8.16 -5.93
C LEU A 35 -7.52 7.37 -5.33
N GLU A 36 -6.66 8.05 -4.58
CA GLU A 36 -5.63 7.39 -3.79
C GLU A 36 -6.27 6.51 -2.70
N PRO A 37 -5.80 5.27 -2.51
CA PRO A 37 -6.26 4.42 -1.42
C PRO A 37 -6.00 5.05 -0.06
N ALA A 38 -7.01 5.03 0.81
CA ALA A 38 -6.88 5.62 2.14
C ALA A 38 -5.83 4.88 2.99
N TYR A 39 -5.16 5.64 3.85
CA TYR A 39 -4.19 5.08 4.80
C TYR A 39 -4.89 4.18 5.84
N VAL A 40 -4.38 2.96 6.03
CA VAL A 40 -4.94 2.01 7.00
C VAL A 40 -4.55 2.39 8.42
N THR A 41 -5.54 2.47 9.31
CA THR A 41 -5.36 2.83 10.72
C THR A 41 -5.88 1.75 11.66
N GLY A 42 -5.53 1.84 12.94
CA GLY A 42 -6.07 0.94 13.97
C GLY A 42 -5.63 -0.53 13.83
N LEU A 43 -4.48 -0.79 13.19
CA LEU A 43 -3.95 -2.15 13.06
C LEU A 43 -3.70 -2.76 14.44
N THR A 44 -4.35 -3.90 14.71
CA THR A 44 -4.14 -4.73 15.90
C THR A 44 -3.88 -6.18 15.52
N LEU A 45 -3.11 -6.87 16.37
CA LEU A 45 -2.69 -8.26 16.18
C LEU A 45 -2.93 -9.03 17.48
N LEU A 46 -3.53 -10.20 17.38
CA LEU A 46 -3.69 -11.12 18.50
C LEU A 46 -3.25 -12.52 18.08
N SER A 47 -2.17 -13.02 18.68
CA SER A 47 -1.76 -14.41 18.52
C SER A 47 -2.53 -15.33 19.48
N GLN A 48 -2.96 -16.47 18.98
CA GLN A 48 -3.72 -17.50 19.68
C GLN A 48 -3.23 -18.90 19.29
N GLY A 49 -3.56 -19.89 20.14
CA GLY A 49 -3.17 -21.28 19.98
C GLY A 49 -1.84 -21.62 20.65
N SER A 50 -1.64 -22.91 20.95
CA SER A 50 -0.51 -23.41 21.76
C SER A 50 0.06 -24.74 21.23
N GLY A 51 0.10 -24.91 19.91
CA GLY A 51 0.59 -26.12 19.26
C GLY A 51 0.98 -25.86 17.80
N SER A 52 1.78 -26.74 17.20
CA SER A 52 2.31 -26.58 15.83
C SER A 52 1.23 -26.32 14.78
N ASP A 53 0.07 -26.96 14.94
CA ASP A 53 -1.00 -26.98 13.95
C ASP A 53 -2.09 -25.94 14.24
N THR A 54 -1.95 -25.18 15.32
CA THR A 54 -2.99 -24.25 15.80
C THR A 54 -2.49 -22.81 15.98
N ARG A 55 -1.34 -22.44 15.40
CA ARG A 55 -0.82 -21.07 15.52
C ARG A 55 -1.65 -20.15 14.66
N ILE A 56 -2.37 -19.24 15.32
CA ILE A 56 -3.29 -18.33 14.67
C ILE A 56 -2.92 -16.90 15.06
N ILE A 57 -2.98 -16.00 14.09
CA ILE A 57 -2.80 -14.57 14.28
C ILE A 57 -4.03 -13.89 13.69
N ASN A 58 -4.86 -13.34 14.56
CA ASN A 58 -5.97 -12.50 14.15
C ASN A 58 -5.46 -11.09 13.91
N ILE A 59 -5.65 -10.61 12.69
CA ILE A 59 -5.22 -9.29 12.23
C ILE A 59 -6.48 -8.49 11.96
N THR A 60 -6.60 -7.31 12.59
CA THR A 60 -7.75 -6.42 12.38
C THR A 60 -7.29 -4.97 12.24
N TRP A 61 -8.09 -4.16 11.55
CA TRP A 61 -7.84 -2.74 11.35
C TRP A 61 -9.16 -1.97 11.26
N ASN A 62 -9.09 -0.63 11.21
CA ASN A 62 -10.26 0.19 10.89
C ASN A 62 -10.51 0.13 9.38
N SER A 63 -11.73 -0.24 8.98
CA SER A 63 -12.03 -0.34 7.55
C SER A 63 -12.00 1.01 6.85
N ASN A 64 -11.43 1.03 5.65
CA ASN A 64 -11.57 2.12 4.70
C ASN A 64 -12.90 2.03 3.94
N SER A 65 -13.27 3.15 3.31
CA SER A 65 -14.44 3.21 2.41
C SER A 65 -14.20 2.44 1.11
N ALA A 66 -15.22 1.71 0.65
CA ALA A 66 -15.20 1.04 -0.66
C ALA A 66 -15.05 2.02 -1.83
N ALA A 67 -15.39 3.31 -1.64
CA ALA A 67 -15.27 4.33 -2.67
C ALA A 67 -13.82 4.49 -3.19
N ASN A 68 -12.83 4.44 -2.29
CA ASN A 68 -11.43 4.64 -2.62
C ASN A 68 -10.53 3.45 -2.24
N THR A 69 -11.09 2.34 -1.78
CA THR A 69 -10.34 1.13 -1.43
C THR A 69 -11.10 -0.09 -1.90
N ASP A 70 -10.52 -0.90 -2.77
CA ASP A 70 -11.15 -2.15 -3.22
C ASP A 70 -10.73 -3.34 -2.35
N GLY A 71 -9.59 -3.22 -1.67
CA GLY A 71 -9.09 -4.22 -0.74
C GLY A 71 -7.78 -3.81 -0.08
N TYR A 72 -7.13 -4.78 0.55
CA TYR A 72 -5.90 -4.59 1.30
C TYR A 72 -4.85 -5.66 0.98
N PHE A 73 -3.59 -5.27 1.04
CA PHE A 73 -2.48 -6.21 1.13
C PHE A 73 -2.09 -6.40 2.59
N VAL A 74 -2.02 -7.65 3.01
CA VAL A 74 -1.46 -8.02 4.30
C VAL A 74 -0.01 -8.38 4.09
N ASN A 75 0.87 -7.67 4.78
CA ASN A 75 2.31 -7.79 4.62
C ASN A 75 2.95 -8.30 5.92
N ARG A 76 3.90 -9.23 5.82
CA ARG A 76 4.65 -9.81 6.95
C ARG A 76 6.16 -9.64 6.78
N SER A 77 6.84 -9.44 7.89
CA SER A 77 8.30 -9.43 8.00
C SER A 77 8.77 -10.14 9.28
N MET A 78 10.02 -10.60 9.30
CA MET A 78 10.71 -11.13 10.49
C MET A 78 11.35 -10.03 11.35
N GLY A 79 11.20 -8.75 11.00
CA GLY A 79 11.78 -7.64 11.74
C GLY A 79 11.22 -6.27 11.32
N TYR A 80 11.29 -5.31 12.23
CA TYR A 80 10.72 -3.96 12.06
C TYR A 80 11.19 -3.26 10.77
N ASN A 81 12.51 -3.20 10.53
CA ASN A 81 13.14 -2.53 9.38
C ASN A 81 13.51 -3.48 8.21
N ASN A 82 12.99 -4.71 8.21
CA ASN A 82 13.27 -5.68 7.15
C ASN A 82 12.30 -5.51 5.97
N ALA A 83 12.59 -6.21 4.86
CA ALA A 83 11.66 -6.33 3.76
C ALA A 83 10.38 -7.05 4.20
N TYR A 84 9.23 -6.48 3.82
CA TYR A 84 7.93 -7.09 4.06
C TYR A 84 7.46 -7.79 2.78
N ALA A 85 7.02 -9.03 2.91
CA ALA A 85 6.39 -9.78 1.84
C ALA A 85 4.87 -9.68 1.95
N ILE A 86 4.17 -9.55 0.83
CA ILE A 86 2.72 -9.71 0.78
C ILE A 86 2.43 -11.18 1.04
N ILE A 87 1.65 -11.47 2.07
CA ILE A 87 1.21 -12.82 2.42
C ILE A 87 -0.21 -13.12 1.93
N ASP A 88 -1.04 -12.07 1.81
CA ASP A 88 -2.37 -12.23 1.24
C ASP A 88 -2.97 -10.89 0.76
N THR A 89 -4.03 -11.00 -0.02
CA THR A 89 -4.88 -9.91 -0.53
C THR A 89 -6.31 -10.08 -0.01
N VAL A 90 -6.81 -9.11 0.74
CA VAL A 90 -8.14 -9.12 1.35
C VAL A 90 -9.05 -8.15 0.61
N TRP A 91 -10.05 -8.66 -0.08
CA TRP A 91 -10.98 -7.84 -0.86
C TRP A 91 -12.16 -7.35 -0.04
N HIS A 92 -12.68 -6.17 -0.36
CA HIS A 92 -14.08 -5.86 -0.06
C HIS A 92 -14.96 -6.77 -0.91
N VAL A 93 -16.08 -7.24 -0.34
CA VAL A 93 -17.02 -8.12 -1.04
C VAL A 93 -18.31 -7.35 -1.25
N ASP A 94 -18.78 -7.24 -2.48
CA ASP A 94 -20.01 -6.50 -2.82
C ASP A 94 -20.06 -5.06 -2.27
N GLN A 95 -18.92 -4.35 -2.31
CA GLN A 95 -18.75 -3.01 -1.72
C GLN A 95 -18.93 -2.96 -0.19
N VAL A 96 -19.01 -4.11 0.48
CA VAL A 96 -19.00 -4.22 1.94
C VAL A 96 -17.54 -4.20 2.41
N PRO A 97 -17.17 -3.21 3.23
CA PRO A 97 -15.80 -3.10 3.70
C PRO A 97 -15.40 -4.26 4.62
N VAL A 98 -14.28 -4.91 4.30
CA VAL A 98 -13.66 -5.95 5.13
C VAL A 98 -12.54 -5.31 5.97
N GLN A 99 -12.33 -5.83 7.19
CA GLN A 99 -11.41 -5.21 8.15
C GLN A 99 -10.60 -6.19 8.99
N SER A 100 -10.58 -7.46 8.57
CA SER A 100 -9.89 -8.52 9.29
C SER A 100 -9.29 -9.55 8.36
N TYR A 101 -8.27 -10.25 8.86
CA TYR A 101 -7.61 -11.38 8.23
C TYR A 101 -7.12 -12.35 9.30
N ILE A 102 -7.19 -13.66 9.00
CA ILE A 102 -6.69 -14.72 9.87
C ILE A 102 -5.48 -15.33 9.19
N HIS A 103 -4.32 -15.17 9.80
CA HIS A 103 -3.10 -15.83 9.35
C HIS A 103 -2.78 -17.02 10.24
N SER A 104 -2.69 -18.23 9.69
CA SER A 104 -2.53 -19.45 10.48
C SER A 104 -1.52 -20.44 9.90
N SER A 105 -0.94 -21.27 10.76
CA SER A 105 -0.06 -22.36 10.35
C SER A 105 -0.77 -23.46 9.54
N ALA A 106 -2.10 -23.50 9.57
CA ALA A 106 -2.90 -24.39 8.74
C ALA A 106 -2.85 -24.03 7.24
N ASN A 107 -2.73 -22.73 6.92
CA ASN A 107 -2.71 -22.22 5.55
C ASN A 107 -1.33 -21.74 5.11
N ASP A 108 -0.48 -21.31 6.05
CA ASP A 108 0.91 -20.94 5.83
C ASP A 108 1.83 -21.68 6.82
N PRO A 109 2.50 -22.78 6.41
CA PRO A 109 3.36 -23.56 7.30
C PRO A 109 4.61 -22.78 7.77
N SER A 110 4.89 -21.60 7.22
CA SER A 110 5.98 -20.73 7.70
C SER A 110 5.63 -19.94 8.97
N VAL A 111 4.39 -20.04 9.47
CA VAL A 111 3.99 -19.53 10.79
C VAL A 111 4.52 -20.47 11.89
N ALA A 112 5.76 -20.18 12.31
CA ALA A 112 6.48 -20.85 13.38
C ALA A 112 6.50 -20.01 14.66
N PRO A 113 6.98 -20.52 15.82
CA PRO A 113 7.19 -19.68 17.00
C PRO A 113 8.24 -18.63 16.69
N GLY A 114 7.98 -17.40 17.08
CA GLY A 114 8.85 -16.28 16.76
C GLY A 114 8.15 -14.94 16.83
N GLU A 115 8.93 -13.90 16.62
CA GLU A 115 8.43 -12.53 16.49
C GLU A 115 8.23 -12.19 15.02
N TYR A 116 7.04 -11.68 14.70
CA TYR A 116 6.69 -11.22 13.37
C TYR A 116 6.23 -9.77 13.43
N TRP A 117 6.41 -9.09 12.32
CA TRP A 117 5.94 -7.73 12.13
C TRP A 117 4.97 -7.68 10.95
N TYR A 118 3.81 -7.05 11.15
CA TYR A 118 2.79 -6.91 10.12
C TYR A 118 2.54 -5.46 9.74
N LYS A 119 2.26 -5.24 8.45
CA LYS A 119 1.75 -3.98 7.89
C LYS A 119 0.56 -4.29 6.99
N VAL A 120 -0.36 -3.35 6.89
CA VAL A 120 -1.48 -3.43 5.95
C VAL A 120 -1.48 -2.18 5.08
N SER A 121 -1.64 -2.35 3.77
CA SER A 121 -1.84 -1.25 2.82
C SER A 121 -3.16 -1.45 2.09
N ALA A 122 -3.90 -0.37 1.90
CA ALA A 122 -5.07 -0.38 1.03
C ALA A 122 -4.63 -0.36 -0.43
N PHE A 123 -5.43 -0.93 -1.33
CA PHE A 123 -5.26 -0.75 -2.76
C PHE A 123 -6.57 -0.40 -3.45
N LYS A 124 -6.44 0.15 -4.65
CA LYS A 124 -7.53 0.37 -5.59
C LYS A 124 -7.12 -0.07 -6.98
N ASP A 125 -8.01 -0.77 -7.66
CA ASP A 125 -7.80 -1.24 -9.02
C ASP A 125 -8.31 -0.23 -10.04
N TYR A 126 -7.48 -0.04 -11.05
CA TYR A 126 -7.77 0.74 -12.24
C TYR A 126 -7.47 -0.10 -13.48
N PRO A 127 -8.03 0.24 -14.65
CA PRO A 127 -7.73 -0.47 -15.90
C PRO A 127 -6.23 -0.51 -16.24
N ALA A 128 -5.47 0.51 -15.83
CA ALA A 128 -4.02 0.60 -16.05
C ALA A 128 -3.19 -0.18 -15.02
N GLY A 129 -3.82 -0.71 -13.97
CA GLY A 129 -3.15 -1.44 -12.90
C GLY A 129 -3.64 -1.05 -11.52
N ARG A 130 -3.00 -1.66 -10.52
CA ARG A 130 -3.34 -1.48 -9.11
C ARG A 130 -2.51 -0.36 -8.50
N LEU A 131 -3.17 0.54 -7.81
CA LEU A 131 -2.54 1.56 -6.98
C LEU A 131 -2.53 1.07 -5.53
N GLU A 132 -1.35 0.81 -4.97
CA GLU A 132 -1.15 0.56 -3.53
C GLU A 132 -0.99 1.90 -2.81
N GLY A 133 -1.76 2.11 -1.74
CA GLY A 133 -1.62 3.26 -0.87
C GLY A 133 -0.50 3.07 0.15
N ARG A 134 -0.31 4.07 1.02
CA ARG A 134 0.70 4.00 2.08
C ARG A 134 0.43 2.83 3.04
N ARG A 135 1.46 2.04 3.32
CA ARG A 135 1.45 0.97 4.34
C ARG A 135 1.31 1.55 5.74
N SER A 136 0.49 0.90 6.57
CA SER A 136 0.32 1.22 7.98
C SER A 136 1.63 1.21 8.76
N GLU A 137 1.60 1.81 9.94
CA GLU A 137 2.62 1.58 10.95
C GLU A 137 2.75 0.07 11.23
N PRO A 138 3.98 -0.45 11.34
CA PRO A 138 4.20 -1.86 11.62
C PRO A 138 3.77 -2.22 13.04
N LYS A 139 3.20 -3.41 13.20
CA LYS A 139 2.83 -3.96 14.51
C LYS A 139 3.54 -5.29 14.76
N PRO A 140 4.19 -5.47 15.93
CA PRO A 140 4.80 -6.73 16.29
C PRO A 140 3.75 -7.70 16.85
N VAL A 141 3.99 -8.99 16.67
CA VAL A 141 3.27 -10.07 17.35
C VAL A 141 4.23 -11.22 17.63
N ILE A 142 4.12 -11.80 18.84
CA ILE A 142 4.88 -12.97 19.23
C ILE A 142 3.99 -14.18 19.13
N VAL A 143 4.38 -15.13 18.28
CA VAL A 143 3.78 -16.47 18.21
C VAL A 143 4.54 -17.36 19.19
N ARG A 144 3.81 -17.91 20.16
CA ARG A 144 4.41 -18.78 21.19
C ARG A 144 4.53 -20.23 20.70
N PRO A 145 5.43 -21.02 21.30
CA PRO A 145 5.60 -22.44 21.00
C PRO A 145 4.30 -23.23 20.99
#